data_AF-A0A1H9US35-F1
#
_entry.id   AF-A0A1H9US35-F1
#
_cell.length_a   1.000
_cell.length_b   1.000
_cell.length_c   1.000
_cell.angle_alpha   90.00
_cell.angle_beta   90.00
_cell.angle_gamma   90.00
#
_symmetry.space_group_name_H-M   'P 1'
#
loop_
_entity.id
_entity.type
_entity.pdbx_description
1 polymer ?
#
loop_
_entity_poly.entity_id
_entity_poly.type
_entity_poly.pdbx_seq_one_letter_code
_entity_poly.pdbx_strand_id
1 'polypeptide(L)'
;MRMYITVILRCLLYVSLALMVYDYVRIDMYFEMMGRGYIDGFSVYVSTWRGTFFLIVGILLAVINIIDFIVVKKKKHTQMKEYILPEYDVADERAVEITGKAVRFAFVFILFYTFLLLGSYMFIPNYFLDYPWYPIFTTASIPVFGLIIYLLTFKYFHAR
;
A
#
# COMPACT_ATOMS: atom_id res chain seq x y z
N MET A 1 0.17 7.81 18.37
CA MET A 1 -0.65 8.64 17.45
C MET A 1 0.00 8.77 16.06
N ARG A 2 1.30 9.09 15.96
CA ARG A 2 2.02 9.21 14.68
C ARG A 2 2.00 7.93 13.84
N MET A 3 2.32 6.77 14.44
CA MET A 3 2.30 5.47 13.76
C MET A 3 0.98 5.17 13.03
N TYR A 4 -0.16 5.40 13.68
CA TYR A 4 -1.48 5.15 13.09
C TYR A 4 -1.73 6.02 11.85
N ILE A 5 -1.38 7.31 11.94
CA ILE A 5 -1.54 8.26 10.82
C ILE A 5 -0.64 7.84 9.66
N THR A 6 0.63 7.49 9.93
CA THR A 6 1.58 7.05 8.91
C THR A 6 1.13 5.76 8.23
N VAL A 7 0.67 4.77 9.00
CA VAL A 7 0.13 3.52 8.45
C VAL A 7 -1.10 3.78 7.59
N ILE A 8 -2.06 4.58 8.08
CA ILE A 8 -3.27 4.92 7.31
C ILE A 8 -2.91 5.62 6.00
N LEU A 9 -1.99 6.60 6.03
CA LEU A 9 -1.57 7.31 4.82
C LEU A 9 -0.82 6.41 3.84
N ARG A 10 0.00 5.47 4.32
CA ARG A 10 0.66 4.47 3.47
C ARG A 10 -0.38 3.53 2.83
N CYS A 11 -1.38 3.07 3.59
CA CYS A 11 -2.50 2.30 3.02
C CYS A 11 -3.26 3.10 1.97
N LEU A 12 -3.60 4.36 2.26
CA LEU A 12 -4.25 5.27 1.31
C LEU A 12 -3.40 5.52 0.06
N LEU A 13 -2.07 5.56 0.19
CA LEU A 13 -1.17 5.70 -0.96
C LEU A 13 -1.29 4.51 -1.90
N TYR A 14 -1.28 3.28 -1.37
CA TYR A 14 -1.45 2.08 -2.20
C TYR A 14 -2.84 2.01 -2.85
N VAL A 15 -3.89 2.37 -2.11
CA VAL A 15 -5.26 2.39 -2.64
C VAL A 15 -5.42 3.48 -3.71
N SER A 16 -4.90 4.68 -3.49
CA SER A 16 -4.97 5.78 -4.47
C SER A 16 -4.14 5.48 -5.72
N LEU A 17 -2.99 4.82 -5.59
CA LEU A 17 -2.22 4.33 -6.73
C LEU A 17 -3.00 3.29 -7.53
N ALA A 18 -3.65 2.33 -6.86
CA ALA A 18 -4.50 1.33 -7.51
C ALA A 18 -5.65 1.97 -8.30
N LEU A 19 -6.31 2.98 -7.71
CA LEU A 19 -7.37 3.75 -8.38
C LEU A 19 -6.85 4.51 -9.61
N MET A 20 -5.66 5.10 -9.52
CA MET A 20 -5.03 5.81 -10.64
C MET A 20 -4.70 4.85 -11.79
N VAL A 21 -4.10 3.69 -11.48
CA VAL A 21 -3.72 2.67 -12.47
C VAL A 21 -4.95 2.00 -13.09
N TYR A 22 -6.06 1.89 -12.35
CA TYR A 22 -7.29 1.27 -12.83
C TYR A 22 -7.84 1.92 -14.11
N ASP A 23 -7.80 3.24 -14.26
CA ASP A 23 -8.27 3.88 -15.50
C ASP A 23 -7.44 3.48 -16.70
N TYR A 24 -6.11 3.42 -16.54
CA TYR A 24 -5.21 3.04 -17.61
C TYR A 24 -5.47 1.59 -18.05
N VAL A 25 -5.52 0.66 -17.10
CA VAL A 25 -5.77 -0.77 -17.38
C VAL A 25 -7.17 -0.99 -17.96
N ARG A 26 -8.17 -0.24 -17.49
CA ARG A 26 -9.53 -0.33 -18.03
C ARG A 26 -9.58 0.10 -19.50
N ILE A 27 -8.88 1.16 -19.87
CA ILE A 27 -8.83 1.62 -21.27
C ILE A 27 -8.11 0.58 -22.14
N ASP A 28 -6.97 0.07 -21.65
CA ASP A 28 -6.20 -0.97 -22.34
C ASP A 28 -7.03 -2.24 -22.58
N MET A 29 -7.80 -2.67 -21.56
CA MET A 29 -8.77 -3.76 -21.68
C MET A 29 -9.79 -3.53 -22.80
N TYR A 30 -10.33 -2.31 -22.94
CA TYR A 30 -11.27 -2.02 -24.04
C TYR A 30 -10.59 -2.04 -25.41
N PHE A 31 -9.34 -1.57 -25.53
CA PHE A 31 -8.57 -1.73 -26.76
C PHE A 31 -8.34 -3.20 -27.12
N GLU A 32 -7.99 -4.03 -26.13
CA GLU A 32 -7.79 -5.46 -26.33
C GLU A 32 -9.10 -6.17 -26.74
N MET A 33 -10.23 -5.83 -26.11
CA MET A 33 -11.54 -6.38 -26.48
C MET A 33 -11.94 -6.01 -27.91
N MET A 34 -11.66 -4.77 -28.32
CA MET A 34 -11.90 -4.32 -29.69
C MET A 34 -10.98 -5.03 -30.68
N GLY A 35 -9.69 -5.16 -30.37
CA GLY A 35 -8.71 -5.87 -31.20
C GLY A 35 -9.06 -7.35 -31.40
N ARG A 36 -9.71 -7.97 -30.41
CA ARG A 36 -10.20 -9.36 -30.48
C ARG A 36 -11.59 -9.50 -31.11
N GLY A 37 -12.25 -8.41 -31.48
CA GLY A 37 -13.59 -8.41 -32.08
C GLY A 37 -14.71 -8.75 -31.09
N TYR A 38 -14.48 -8.61 -29.78
CA TYR A 38 -15.55 -8.76 -28.78
C TYR A 38 -16.48 -7.54 -28.74
N ILE A 39 -15.98 -6.37 -29.17
CA ILE A 39 -16.72 -5.11 -29.25
C ILE A 39 -16.35 -4.37 -30.54
N ASP A 40 -17.31 -3.61 -31.09
CA ASP A 40 -17.10 -2.83 -32.32
C ASP A 40 -16.51 -1.43 -32.06
N GLY A 41 -16.53 -0.97 -30.80
CA GLY A 41 -16.00 0.32 -30.39
C GLY A 41 -16.33 0.63 -28.92
N PHE A 42 -15.70 1.67 -28.39
CA PHE A 42 -15.93 2.10 -27.01
C PHE A 42 -15.72 3.61 -26.83
N SER A 43 -16.38 4.17 -25.82
CA SER A 43 -16.11 5.52 -25.31
C SER A 43 -15.92 5.46 -23.81
N VAL A 44 -14.75 5.88 -23.31
CA VAL A 44 -14.48 5.96 -21.87
C VAL A 44 -14.30 7.42 -21.47
N TYR A 45 -15.05 7.85 -20.46
CA TYR A 45 -14.80 9.13 -19.80
C TYR A 45 -13.65 8.98 -18.82
N VAL A 46 -12.56 9.72 -19.05
CA VAL A 46 -11.38 9.75 -18.18
C VAL A 46 -11.40 11.05 -17.38
N SER A 47 -11.44 10.93 -16.06
CA SER A 47 -11.40 12.07 -15.16
C SER A 47 -10.07 12.15 -14.42
N THR A 48 -9.62 13.35 -14.13
CA THR A 48 -8.34 13.60 -13.45
C THR A 48 -8.39 13.37 -11.94
N TRP A 49 -9.57 13.22 -11.34
CA TRP A 49 -9.74 13.20 -9.88
C TRP A 49 -8.94 12.10 -9.18
N ARG A 50 -8.76 10.92 -9.80
CA ARG A 50 -8.00 9.80 -9.21
C ARG A 50 -6.51 10.11 -9.14
N GLY A 51 -5.97 10.71 -10.19
CA GLY A 51 -4.60 11.23 -10.21
C GLY A 51 -4.41 12.36 -9.20
N THR A 52 -5.35 13.31 -9.13
CA THR A 52 -5.34 14.38 -8.13
C THR A 52 -5.40 13.83 -6.70
N PHE A 53 -6.22 12.81 -6.45
CA PHE A 53 -6.33 12.15 -5.15
C PHE A 53 -5.01 11.48 -4.74
N PHE A 54 -4.37 10.73 -5.65
CA PHE A 54 -3.04 10.15 -5.41
C PHE A 54 -2.00 11.23 -5.08
N LEU A 55 -1.99 12.34 -5.83
CA LEU A 55 -1.08 13.46 -5.57
C LEU A 55 -1.30 14.08 -4.20
N ILE A 56 -2.56 14.32 -3.80
CA ILE A 56 -2.88 14.88 -2.47
C ILE A 56 -2.37 13.93 -1.37
N VAL A 57 -2.66 12.63 -1.47
CA VAL A 57 -2.20 11.64 -0.48
C VAL A 57 -0.67 11.56 -0.44
N GLY A 58 -0.02 11.58 -1.60
CA GLY A 58 1.44 11.57 -1.72
C GLY A 58 2.10 12.79 -1.10
N ILE A 59 1.56 13.99 -1.36
CA ILE A 59 2.04 15.24 -0.76
C ILE A 59 1.87 15.21 0.76
N LEU A 60 0.72 14.80 1.27
CA LEU A 60 0.47 14.69 2.71
C LEU A 60 1.47 13.73 3.38
N LEU A 61 1.70 12.56 2.77
CA LEU A 61 2.67 11.59 3.27
C LEU A 61 4.09 12.16 3.23
N ALA A 62 4.48 12.86 2.16
CA ALA A 62 5.79 13.48 2.05
C ALA A 62 6.01 14.55 3.14
N VAL A 63 5.02 15.41 3.36
CA VAL A 63 5.06 16.44 4.41
C VAL A 63 5.23 15.82 5.79
N ILE A 64 4.47 14.78 6.11
CA ILE A 64 4.58 14.09 7.42
C ILE A 64 5.96 13.44 7.59
N ASN A 65 6.48 12.74 6.57
CA ASN A 65 7.81 12.15 6.65
C ASN A 65 8.91 13.23 6.80
N ILE A 66 8.77 14.39 6.13
CA ILE A 66 9.70 15.51 6.30
C ILE A 66 9.64 16.05 7.73
N ILE A 67 8.45 16.25 8.28
CA ILE A 67 8.27 16.71 9.67
C ILE A 67 8.90 15.71 10.64
N ASP A 68 8.63 14.42 10.48
CA ASP A 68 9.19 13.37 11.33
C ASP A 68 10.71 13.32 11.22
N PHE A 69 11.26 13.42 10.01
CA PHE A 69 12.70 13.50 9.78
C PHE A 69 13.34 14.68 10.51
N ILE A 70 12.75 15.88 10.43
CA ILE A 70 13.23 17.09 11.12
C ILE A 70 13.19 16.90 12.65
N VAL A 71 12.13 16.29 13.18
CA VAL A 71 11.97 16.04 14.62
C VAL A 71 13.00 15.01 15.11
N VAL A 72 13.20 13.91 14.38
CA VAL A 72 14.12 12.83 14.76
C VAL A 72 15.58 13.29 14.65
N LYS A 73 15.94 14.09 13.63
CA LYS A 73 17.29 14.66 13.47
C LYS A 73 17.72 15.53 14.66
N LYS A 74 16.78 16.10 15.41
CA LYS A 74 17.08 16.86 16.64
C LYS A 74 17.49 15.96 17.82
N LYS A 75 17.24 14.64 17.77
CA LYS A 75 17.64 13.66 18.80
C LYS A 75 19.05 13.12 18.47
N LYS A 76 20.03 13.40 19.34
CA LYS A 76 21.47 13.14 19.12
C LYS A 76 21.92 11.65 19.10
N HIS A 77 21.03 10.70 19.43
CA HIS A 77 21.41 9.29 19.64
C HIS A 77 20.83 8.30 18.60
N THR A 78 20.32 8.77 17.47
CA THR A 78 19.60 7.94 16.49
C THR A 78 20.49 7.49 15.33
N GLN A 79 20.52 6.19 14.99
CA GLN A 79 21.31 5.67 13.86
C GLN A 79 20.65 5.99 12.52
N MET A 80 21.45 6.28 11.47
CA MET A 80 20.96 6.68 10.14
C MET A 80 19.95 5.70 9.51
N LYS A 81 20.06 4.41 9.83
CA LYS A 81 19.17 3.33 9.32
C LYS A 81 17.74 3.45 9.84
N GLU A 82 17.57 4.06 11.00
CA GLU A 82 16.28 4.20 11.67
C GLU A 82 15.49 5.42 11.17
N TYR A 83 16.11 6.28 10.36
CA TYR A 83 15.47 7.44 9.73
C TYR A 83 14.57 7.07 8.54
N ILE A 84 14.75 5.86 7.98
CA ILE A 84 13.98 5.40 6.81
C ILE A 84 12.56 4.95 7.23
N LEU A 85 12.34 4.66 8.52
CA LEU A 85 11.06 4.21 9.08
C LEU A 85 10.77 4.84 10.44
N PRO A 86 10.50 6.17 10.52
CA PRO A 86 10.24 6.87 11.78
C PRO A 86 8.79 6.62 12.26
N GLU A 87 8.34 5.36 12.22
CA GLU A 87 6.98 4.99 12.62
C GLU A 87 6.84 4.86 14.15
N TYR A 88 7.96 4.69 14.86
CA TYR A 88 8.05 4.47 16.30
C TYR A 88 9.17 5.32 16.92
N ASP A 89 9.17 5.47 18.26
CA ASP A 89 10.26 6.18 18.92
C ASP A 89 11.52 5.33 18.89
N VAL A 90 12.47 5.74 18.08
CA VAL A 90 13.73 5.04 17.86
C VAL A 90 14.64 5.09 19.10
N ALA A 91 14.44 6.08 19.98
CA ALA A 91 15.23 6.19 21.21
C ALA A 91 14.86 5.14 22.27
N ASP A 92 13.74 4.42 22.09
CA ASP A 92 13.28 3.39 23.01
C ASP A 92 13.64 2.00 22.47
N GLU A 93 14.59 1.32 23.13
CA GLU A 93 15.02 -0.04 22.77
C GLU A 93 13.85 -1.04 22.78
N ARG A 94 12.87 -0.86 23.67
CA ARG A 94 11.67 -1.71 23.72
C ARG A 94 10.82 -1.51 22.47
N ALA A 95 10.68 -0.27 21.99
CA ALA A 95 9.93 0.03 20.78
C ALA A 95 10.62 -0.55 19.53
N VAL A 96 11.96 -0.55 19.49
CA VAL A 96 12.75 -1.18 18.43
C VAL A 96 12.50 -2.70 18.39
N GLU A 97 12.57 -3.37 19.54
CA GLU A 97 12.34 -4.82 19.62
C GLU A 97 10.91 -5.21 19.20
N ILE A 98 9.91 -4.47 19.69
CA ILE A 98 8.50 -4.66 19.34
C ILE A 98 8.29 -4.48 17.84
N THR A 99 8.88 -3.45 17.25
CA THR A 99 8.81 -3.22 15.80
C THR A 99 9.42 -4.39 15.03
N GLY A 100 10.60 -4.87 15.44
CA GLY A 100 11.24 -6.02 14.82
C GLY A 100 10.36 -7.27 14.84
N LYS A 101 9.66 -7.53 15.96
CA LYS A 101 8.67 -8.61 16.05
C LYS A 101 7.49 -8.37 15.11
N ALA A 102 6.89 -7.18 15.14
CA ALA A 102 5.75 -6.82 14.30
C ALA A 102 6.04 -6.96 12.80
N VAL A 103 7.23 -6.53 12.35
CA VAL A 103 7.68 -6.66 10.96
C VAL A 103 7.81 -8.13 10.55
N ARG A 104 8.36 -8.99 11.42
CA ARG A 104 8.47 -10.44 11.12
C ARG A 104 7.09 -11.08 10.95
N PHE A 105 6.13 -10.76 11.82
CA PHE A 105 4.75 -11.24 11.69
C PHE A 105 4.08 -10.74 10.40
N ALA A 106 4.22 -9.44 10.10
CA ALA A 106 3.69 -8.87 8.87
C ALA A 106 4.29 -9.51 7.62
N PHE A 107 5.60 -9.76 7.61
CA PHE A 107 6.29 -10.42 6.51
C PHE A 107 5.79 -11.86 6.29
N VAL A 108 5.70 -12.66 7.37
CA VAL A 108 5.16 -14.03 7.30
C VAL A 108 3.72 -14.01 6.78
N PHE A 109 2.89 -13.10 7.29
CA PHE A 109 1.52 -12.94 6.82
C PHE A 109 1.48 -12.60 5.32
N ILE A 110 2.30 -11.65 4.84
CA ILE A 110 2.37 -11.27 3.42
C ILE A 110 2.71 -12.49 2.56
N LEU A 111 3.66 -13.34 2.99
CA LEU A 111 4.02 -14.54 2.23
C LEU A 111 2.84 -15.50 2.08
N PHE A 112 2.15 -15.81 3.19
CA PHE A 112 0.96 -16.67 3.15
C PHE A 112 -0.19 -16.04 2.34
N TYR A 113 -0.43 -14.75 2.54
CA TYR A 113 -1.46 -14.01 1.82
C TYR A 113 -1.20 -13.99 0.31
N THR A 114 0.03 -13.72 -0.09
CA THR A 114 0.45 -13.70 -1.50
C THR A 114 0.31 -15.09 -2.12
N PHE A 115 0.64 -16.16 -1.39
CA PHE A 115 0.44 -17.53 -1.88
C PHE A 115 -1.04 -17.82 -2.18
N LEU A 116 -1.95 -17.47 -1.26
CA LEU A 116 -3.39 -17.64 -1.47
C LEU A 116 -3.92 -16.78 -2.62
N LEU A 117 -3.42 -15.54 -2.73
CA LEU A 117 -3.77 -14.61 -3.79
C LEU A 117 -3.31 -15.11 -5.16
N LEU A 118 -2.11 -15.69 -5.26
CA LEU A 118 -1.63 -16.32 -6.49
C LEU A 118 -2.52 -17.51 -6.87
N GLY A 119 -2.90 -18.33 -5.89
CA GLY A 119 -3.86 -19.42 -6.10
C GLY A 119 -5.23 -18.94 -6.57
N SER A 120 -5.69 -17.76 -6.12
CA SER A 120 -7.01 -17.25 -6.49
C SER A 120 -7.11 -16.84 -7.96
N TYR A 121 -6.00 -16.49 -8.64
CA TYR A 121 -6.01 -16.23 -10.09
C TYR A 121 -6.41 -17.45 -10.93
N MET A 122 -6.17 -18.67 -10.45
CA MET A 122 -6.59 -19.88 -11.16
C MET A 122 -8.11 -20.02 -11.25
N PHE A 123 -8.85 -19.43 -10.30
CA PHE A 123 -10.31 -19.53 -10.25
C PHE A 123 -11.03 -18.42 -11.01
N ILE A 124 -10.29 -17.45 -11.54
CA ILE A 124 -10.85 -16.33 -12.31
C ILE A 124 -10.27 -16.40 -13.72
N PRO A 125 -10.82 -17.26 -14.61
CA PRO A 125 -10.41 -17.26 -16.01
C PRO A 125 -10.63 -15.86 -16.60
N ASN A 126 -9.73 -15.43 -17.50
CA ASN A 126 -9.79 -14.12 -18.15
C ASN A 126 -9.89 -12.91 -17.20
N TYR A 127 -9.30 -12.99 -16.00
CA TYR A 127 -9.31 -11.88 -15.03
C TYR A 127 -8.84 -10.53 -15.59
N PHE A 128 -8.03 -10.51 -16.66
CA PHE A 128 -7.59 -9.27 -17.29
C PHE A 128 -8.63 -8.66 -18.24
N LEU A 129 -9.52 -9.47 -18.82
CA LEU A 129 -10.57 -9.04 -19.77
C LEU A 129 -11.91 -8.79 -19.09
N ASP A 130 -12.29 -9.66 -18.14
CA ASP A 130 -13.61 -9.58 -17.49
C ASP A 130 -13.56 -8.78 -16.19
N TYR A 131 -12.40 -8.79 -15.51
CA TYR A 131 -12.25 -8.24 -14.17
C TYR A 131 -10.94 -7.45 -13.99
N PRO A 132 -10.68 -6.39 -14.79
CA PRO A 132 -9.41 -5.66 -14.79
C PRO A 132 -9.07 -5.04 -13.41
N TRP A 133 -10.08 -4.82 -12.57
CA TRP A 133 -9.92 -4.36 -11.19
C TRP A 133 -9.21 -5.41 -10.32
N TYR A 134 -9.42 -6.69 -10.59
CA TYR A 134 -8.95 -7.79 -9.74
C TYR A 134 -7.42 -7.81 -9.59
N PRO A 135 -6.60 -7.88 -10.67
CA PRO A 135 -5.15 -7.89 -10.52
C PRO A 135 -4.61 -6.63 -9.85
N ILE A 136 -5.27 -5.48 -10.06
CA ILE A 136 -4.83 -4.19 -9.53
C ILE A 136 -5.06 -4.11 -8.02
N PHE A 137 -6.29 -4.36 -7.57
CA PHE A 137 -6.63 -4.24 -6.16
C PHE A 137 -6.08 -5.40 -5.33
N THR A 138 -5.98 -6.61 -5.87
CA THR A 138 -5.32 -7.71 -5.16
C THR A 138 -3.83 -7.40 -4.98
N THR A 139 -3.12 -6.94 -6.01
CA THR A 139 -1.71 -6.53 -5.87
C THR A 139 -1.54 -5.38 -4.86
N ALA A 140 -2.40 -4.36 -4.93
CA ALA A 140 -2.35 -3.25 -3.97
C ALA A 140 -2.71 -3.65 -2.53
N SER A 141 -3.52 -4.71 -2.37
CA SER A 141 -3.91 -5.20 -1.05
C SER A 141 -2.75 -5.87 -0.29
N ILE A 142 -1.74 -6.39 -0.98
CA ILE A 142 -0.58 -7.05 -0.36
C ILE A 142 0.10 -6.13 0.66
N PRO A 143 0.60 -4.93 0.28
CA PRO A 143 1.21 -4.02 1.24
C PRO A 143 0.19 -3.43 2.23
N VAL A 144 -1.08 -3.27 1.85
CA VAL A 144 -2.13 -2.76 2.76
C VAL A 144 -2.37 -3.72 3.92
N PHE A 145 -2.61 -5.00 3.64
CA PHE A 145 -2.78 -6.01 4.68
C PHE A 145 -1.50 -6.21 5.49
N GLY A 146 -0.33 -6.16 4.83
CA GLY A 146 0.96 -6.15 5.53
C GLY A 146 1.06 -5.07 6.60
N LEU A 147 0.69 -3.83 6.25
CA LEU A 147 0.68 -2.68 7.16
C LEU A 147 -0.37 -2.81 8.27
N ILE A 148 -1.56 -3.37 7.97
CA ILE A 148 -2.60 -3.64 8.96
C ILE A 148 -2.10 -4.67 9.99
N ILE A 149 -1.51 -5.78 9.54
CA ILE A 149 -0.99 -6.82 10.42
C ILE A 149 0.18 -6.29 11.25
N TYR A 150 1.06 -5.48 10.65
CA TYR A 150 2.11 -4.77 11.38
C TYR A 150 1.52 -3.92 12.50
N LEU A 151 0.51 -3.09 12.22
CA LEU A 151 -0.13 -2.21 13.20
C LEU A 151 -0.78 -3.01 14.34
N LEU A 152 -1.52 -4.08 14.01
CA LEU A 152 -2.17 -4.96 14.98
C LEU A 152 -1.15 -5.65 15.88
N THR A 153 -0.08 -6.18 15.29
CA THR A 153 0.96 -6.90 16.01
C THR A 153 1.78 -5.97 16.90
N PHE A 154 2.13 -4.77 16.40
CA PHE A 154 2.78 -3.74 17.19
C PHE A 154 1.92 -3.37 18.40
N LYS A 155 0.62 -3.11 18.20
CA LYS A 155 -0.31 -2.78 19.29
C LYS A 155 -0.38 -3.89 20.34
N TYR A 156 -0.45 -5.14 19.90
CA TYR A 156 -0.50 -6.29 20.79
C TYR A 156 0.75 -6.40 21.68
N PHE A 157 1.95 -6.30 21.09
CA PHE A 157 3.19 -6.40 21.85
C PHE A 157 3.50 -5.15 22.69
N HIS A 158 3.04 -3.97 22.27
CA HIS A 158 3.20 -2.75 23.06
C HIS A 158 2.27 -2.70 24.27
N ALA A 159 1.10 -3.34 24.22
CA ALA A 159 0.18 -3.41 25.35
C ALA A 159 0.63 -4.37 26.46
N ARG A 160 1.62 -5.23 26.17
CA ARG A 160 2.15 -6.26 27.05
C ARG A 160 3.50 -5.84 27.61
#